data_AF-A0A0Q7MCF3-F1
#
_entry.id   AF-A0A0Q7MCF3-F1
#
_cell.length_a   1.000
_cell.length_b   1.000
_cell.length_c   1.000
_cell.angle_alpha   90.00
_cell.angle_beta   90.00
_cell.angle_gamma   90.00
#
_symmetry.space_group_name_H-M   'P 1'
#
loop_
_entity.id
_entity.type
_entity.pdbx_description
1 polymer ?
#
loop_
_entity_poly.entity_id
_entity_poly.type
_entity_poly.pdbx_seq_one_letter_code
_entity_poly.pdbx_strand_id
1 'polypeptide(L)'
;MAGAVLGAVGTIALVVGVTIAVLTTLATRPLPADVPAARDARAQQLVTGNCVLSVPDDGPVDTVRVVPCADPHEAQVVTEFTFATDAVWPGQQSADARVARACVLDESEIEAGVRTVTWSPTERSWSDGDRVGLCLAVVDGGGVTGSFLDGTAELP
;
A
#
# COMPACT_ATOMS: atom_id res chain seq x y z
N MET A 1 -36.65 15.11 -31.77
CA MET A 1 -35.97 13.82 -31.46
C MET A 1 -34.50 13.99 -31.06
N ALA A 2 -33.76 14.99 -31.57
CA ALA A 2 -32.35 15.22 -31.20
C ALA A 2 -32.11 15.60 -29.71
N GLY A 3 -33.02 16.35 -29.07
CA GLY A 3 -32.85 16.80 -27.68
C GLY A 3 -32.97 15.70 -26.60
N ALA A 4 -33.77 14.64 -26.86
CA ALA A 4 -33.90 13.53 -25.92
C ALA A 4 -32.69 12.59 -25.95
N VAL A 5 -32.08 12.42 -27.13
CA VAL A 5 -30.88 11.59 -27.33
C VAL A 5 -29.67 12.23 -26.67
N LEU A 6 -29.49 13.55 -26.78
CA LEU A 6 -28.41 14.29 -26.10
C LEU A 6 -28.56 14.26 -24.57
N GLY A 7 -29.79 14.37 -24.05
CA GLY A 7 -30.06 14.25 -22.62
C GLY A 7 -29.74 12.86 -22.07
N ALA A 8 -30.11 11.79 -22.79
CA ALA A 8 -29.82 10.42 -22.40
C ALA A 8 -28.32 10.07 -22.46
N VAL A 9 -27.59 10.56 -23.47
CA VAL A 9 -26.14 10.34 -23.56
C VAL A 9 -25.40 11.09 -22.44
N GLY A 10 -25.83 12.32 -22.13
CA GLY A 10 -25.25 13.11 -21.03
C GLY A 10 -25.46 12.46 -19.66
N THR A 11 -26.65 11.93 -19.38
CA THR A 11 -26.92 11.23 -18.12
C THR A 11 -26.15 9.92 -18.01
N ILE A 12 -26.05 9.13 -19.09
CA ILE A 12 -25.24 7.90 -19.10
C ILE A 12 -23.76 8.22 -18.84
N ALA A 13 -23.19 9.22 -19.52
CA ALA A 13 -21.80 9.62 -19.32
C ALA A 13 -21.54 10.07 -17.87
N LEU A 14 -22.47 10.82 -17.27
CA LEU A 14 -22.37 11.24 -15.88
C LEU A 14 -22.45 10.06 -14.91
N VAL A 15 -23.41 9.15 -15.11
CA VAL A 15 -23.55 7.96 -14.26
C VAL A 15 -22.30 7.08 -14.35
N VAL A 16 -21.78 6.86 -15.55
CA VAL A 16 -20.54 6.10 -15.75
C VAL A 16 -19.37 6.79 -15.04
N GLY A 17 -19.22 8.11 -15.21
CA GLY A 17 -18.16 8.88 -14.57
C GLY A 17 -18.22 8.83 -13.04
N VAL A 18 -19.41 9.02 -12.45
CA VAL A 18 -19.62 8.91 -11.00
C VAL A 18 -19.35 7.49 -10.51
N THR A 19 -19.81 6.47 -11.24
CA THR A 19 -19.58 5.07 -10.88
C THR A 19 -18.09 4.75 -10.86
N ILE A 20 -17.34 5.16 -11.89
CA ILE A 20 -15.89 4.98 -11.95
C ILE A 20 -15.23 5.69 -10.76
N ALA A 21 -15.57 6.95 -10.50
CA ALA A 21 -14.99 7.72 -9.39
C ALA A 21 -15.27 7.10 -8.01
N VAL A 22 -16.47 6.56 -7.79
CA VAL A 22 -16.82 5.88 -6.54
C VAL A 22 -16.04 4.58 -6.39
N LEU A 23 -15.92 3.78 -7.46
CA LEU A 23 -15.19 2.51 -7.44
C LEU A 23 -13.69 2.73 -7.20
N THR A 24 -13.07 3.73 -7.84
CA THR A 24 -11.66 4.06 -7.61
C THR A 24 -11.44 4.52 -6.17
N THR A 25 -12.31 5.39 -5.65
CA THR A 25 -12.22 5.86 -4.27
C THR A 25 -12.34 4.70 -3.27
N LEU A 26 -13.26 3.76 -3.49
CA LEU A 26 -13.44 2.59 -2.64
C LEU A 26 -12.22 1.65 -2.69
N ALA A 27 -11.62 1.50 -3.87
CA ALA A 27 -10.47 0.64 -4.10
C ALA A 27 -9.18 1.17 -3.45
N THR A 28 -9.10 2.47 -3.13
CA THR A 28 -7.93 3.11 -2.50
C THR A 28 -8.20 3.58 -1.08
N ARG A 29 -9.33 3.21 -0.47
CA ARG A 29 -9.59 3.57 0.94
C ARG A 29 -8.53 2.92 1.83
N PRO A 30 -7.87 3.71 2.70
CA PRO A 30 -6.95 3.17 3.69
C PRO A 30 -7.60 2.12 4.58
N LEU A 31 -6.85 1.07 4.90
CA LEU A 31 -7.25 0.09 5.91
C LEU A 31 -7.06 0.66 7.33
N PRO A 32 -7.73 0.07 8.34
CA PRO A 32 -7.27 0.19 9.72
C PRO A 32 -5.82 -0.30 9.83
N ALA A 33 -5.01 0.30 10.71
CA ALA A 33 -3.61 -0.07 10.92
C ALA A 33 -3.45 -1.56 11.29
N ASP A 34 -4.30 -2.07 12.17
CA ASP A 34 -4.45 -3.51 12.41
C ASP A 34 -5.83 -3.96 11.95
N VAL A 35 -5.88 -4.96 11.08
CA VAL A 35 -7.13 -5.46 10.52
C VAL A 35 -7.76 -6.49 11.44
N PRO A 36 -9.09 -6.51 11.62
CA PRO A 36 -9.73 -7.45 12.54
C PRO A 36 -9.79 -8.88 12.00
N ALA A 37 -9.50 -9.09 10.71
CA ALA A 37 -9.48 -10.39 10.06
C ALA A 37 -8.67 -10.33 8.76
N ALA A 38 -8.14 -11.48 8.36
CA ALA A 38 -7.39 -11.63 7.13
C ALA A 38 -8.23 -11.22 5.91
N ARG A 39 -7.62 -10.46 5.00
CA ARG A 39 -8.28 -9.97 3.78
C ARG A 39 -7.28 -9.67 2.67
N ASP A 40 -7.73 -9.78 1.43
CA ASP A 40 -7.01 -9.22 0.30
C ASP A 40 -7.21 -7.70 0.27
N ALA A 41 -6.13 -6.98 -0.01
CA ALA A 41 -6.14 -5.53 -0.15
C ALA A 41 -5.13 -5.08 -1.20
N ARG A 42 -5.41 -3.96 -1.87
CA ARG A 42 -4.44 -3.37 -2.77
C ARG A 42 -3.29 -2.73 -2.00
N ALA A 43 -2.11 -2.69 -2.58
CA ALA A 43 -0.96 -2.00 -2.01
C ALA A 43 -1.29 -0.54 -1.62
N GLN A 44 -2.10 0.16 -2.42
CA GLN A 44 -2.50 1.55 -2.13
C GLN A 44 -3.44 1.73 -0.92
N GLN A 45 -4.00 0.64 -0.40
CA GLN A 45 -4.86 0.68 0.79
C GLN A 45 -4.07 0.49 2.08
N LEU A 46 -2.83 -0.01 1.98
CA LEU A 46 -2.01 -0.28 3.14
C LEU A 46 -1.53 1.03 3.77
N VAL A 47 -1.45 1.01 5.09
CA VAL A 47 -0.95 2.09 5.92
C VAL A 47 0.07 1.55 6.92
N THR A 48 0.77 2.46 7.59
CA THR A 48 1.63 2.13 8.73
C THR A 48 0.85 1.30 9.76
N GLY A 49 1.39 0.14 10.11
CA GLY A 49 0.82 -0.85 11.01
C GLY A 49 0.32 -2.11 10.32
N ASN A 50 0.00 -2.09 9.02
CA ASN A 50 -0.55 -3.26 8.36
C ASN A 50 0.45 -4.42 8.27
N CYS A 51 0.02 -5.59 8.71
CA CYS A 51 0.78 -6.85 8.68
C CYS A 51 0.40 -7.67 7.44
N VAL A 52 1.40 -8.08 6.66
CA VAL A 52 1.29 -8.75 5.37
C VAL A 52 1.73 -10.20 5.52
N LEU A 53 0.83 -11.13 5.16
CA LEU A 53 1.07 -12.56 5.31
C LEU A 53 2.33 -13.03 4.60
N SER A 54 2.54 -12.55 3.37
CA SER A 54 3.69 -12.90 2.55
C SER A 54 4.06 -11.76 1.61
N VAL A 55 5.35 -11.48 1.47
CA VAL A 55 5.87 -10.47 0.53
C VAL A 55 5.99 -11.09 -0.86
N PRO A 56 5.35 -10.51 -1.90
CA PRO A 56 5.51 -11.00 -3.27
C PRO A 56 6.95 -10.87 -3.78
N ASP A 57 7.29 -11.64 -4.82
CA ASP A 57 8.53 -11.48 -5.57
C ASP A 57 8.68 -10.04 -6.10
N ASP A 58 9.93 -9.63 -6.34
CA ASP A 58 10.25 -8.30 -6.86
C ASP A 58 9.45 -7.94 -8.13
N GLY A 59 8.82 -6.77 -8.11
CA GLY A 59 8.02 -6.27 -9.22
C GLY A 59 6.83 -5.42 -8.76
N PRO A 60 5.90 -5.12 -9.69
CA PRO A 60 4.68 -4.40 -9.35
C PRO A 60 3.80 -5.20 -8.40
N VAL A 61 3.45 -4.59 -7.27
CA VAL A 61 2.54 -5.17 -6.27
C VAL A 61 1.17 -4.54 -6.43
N ASP A 62 0.18 -5.31 -6.87
CA ASP A 62 -1.21 -4.84 -6.96
C ASP A 62 -1.98 -5.21 -5.68
N THR A 63 -2.08 -6.50 -5.36
CA THR A 63 -2.85 -7.02 -4.23
C THR A 63 -1.98 -7.90 -3.33
N VAL A 64 -2.16 -7.77 -2.02
CA VAL A 64 -1.52 -8.60 -1.00
C VAL A 64 -2.53 -9.11 0.02
N ARG A 65 -2.15 -10.17 0.73
CA ARG A 65 -2.93 -10.68 1.87
C ARG A 65 -2.49 -9.95 3.14
N VAL A 66 -3.38 -9.14 3.70
CA VAL A 66 -3.20 -8.48 5.00
C VAL A 66 -3.85 -9.33 6.08
N VAL A 67 -3.20 -9.47 7.23
CA VAL A 67 -3.66 -10.26 8.38
C VAL A 67 -3.62 -9.42 9.66
N PRO A 68 -4.40 -9.78 10.70
CA PRO A 68 -4.20 -9.22 12.03
C PRO A 68 -2.75 -9.40 12.46
N CYS A 69 -2.14 -8.40 13.08
CA CYS A 69 -0.73 -8.51 13.47
C CYS A 69 -0.47 -9.60 14.54
N ALA A 70 -1.50 -9.99 15.29
CA ALA A 70 -1.43 -11.14 16.19
C ALA A 70 -1.33 -12.50 15.46
N ASP A 71 -1.70 -12.55 14.19
CA ASP A 71 -1.54 -13.75 13.36
C ASP A 71 -0.12 -13.79 12.76
N PRO A 72 0.44 -15.00 12.49
CA PRO A 72 1.74 -15.13 11.86
C PRO A 72 1.80 -14.43 10.50
N HIS A 73 2.81 -13.58 10.30
CA HIS A 73 3.00 -12.81 9.07
C HIS A 73 4.48 -12.72 8.67
N GLU A 74 4.75 -12.23 7.46
CA GLU A 74 6.12 -12.07 6.95
C GLU A 74 6.62 -10.64 7.08
N ALA A 75 5.72 -9.66 6.98
CA ALA A 75 6.11 -8.26 6.97
C ALA A 75 5.11 -7.34 7.65
N GLN A 76 5.58 -6.20 8.16
CA GLN A 76 4.74 -5.10 8.63
C GLN A 76 5.13 -3.80 7.95
N VAL A 77 4.15 -3.00 7.52
CA VAL A 77 4.39 -1.62 7.08
C VAL A 77 4.77 -0.79 8.30
N VAL A 78 6.02 -0.34 8.37
CA VAL A 78 6.55 0.44 9.50
C VAL A 78 6.62 1.93 9.22
N THR A 79 6.59 2.33 7.94
CA THR A 79 6.62 3.75 7.57
C THR A 79 5.92 3.99 6.23
N GLU A 80 5.18 5.09 6.16
CA GLU A 80 4.65 5.68 4.92
C GLU A 80 5.47 6.90 4.51
N PHE A 81 5.84 6.96 3.24
CA PHE A 81 6.44 8.14 2.62
C PHE A 81 5.42 8.80 1.68
N THR A 82 5.01 10.03 1.99
CA THR A 82 4.08 10.78 1.14
C THR A 82 4.83 11.73 0.21
N PHE A 83 4.67 11.53 -1.10
CA PHE A 83 5.08 12.49 -2.12
C PHE A 83 4.16 13.71 -2.09
N ALA A 84 4.70 14.90 -2.44
CA ALA A 84 3.86 16.09 -2.60
C ALA A 84 2.75 15.84 -3.63
N THR A 85 1.54 16.31 -3.33
CA THR A 85 0.35 16.05 -4.15
C THR A 85 0.50 16.55 -5.59
N ASP A 86 1.20 17.67 -5.77
CA ASP A 86 1.49 18.32 -7.05
C ASP A 86 2.81 17.87 -7.70
N ALA A 87 3.48 16.85 -7.13
CA ALA A 87 4.71 16.33 -7.69
C ALA A 87 4.49 15.76 -9.11
N VAL A 88 5.44 16.06 -10.00
CA VAL A 88 5.56 15.41 -11.30
C VAL A 88 6.21 14.04 -11.11
N TRP A 89 5.79 13.05 -11.89
CA TRP A 89 6.35 11.70 -11.87
C TRP A 89 7.89 11.78 -12.04
N PRO A 90 8.68 11.37 -11.03
CA PRO A 90 10.12 11.53 -11.06
C PRO A 90 10.85 10.41 -11.83
N GLY A 91 10.10 9.43 -12.36
CA GLY A 91 10.64 8.18 -12.87
C GLY A 91 10.84 7.13 -11.78
N GLN A 92 10.73 5.86 -12.15
CA GLN A 92 10.67 4.74 -11.20
C GLN A 92 11.87 4.73 -10.23
N GLN A 93 13.09 4.77 -10.78
CA GLN A 93 14.32 4.75 -9.98
C GLN A 93 14.39 5.90 -8.96
N SER A 94 13.92 7.10 -9.31
CA SER A 94 13.92 8.22 -8.37
C SER A 94 12.79 8.10 -7.34
N ALA A 95 11.66 7.45 -7.67
CA ALA A 95 10.62 7.17 -6.69
C ALA A 95 11.14 6.16 -5.67
N ASP A 96 11.70 5.04 -6.12
CA ASP A 96 12.29 3.98 -5.30
C ASP A 96 13.34 4.56 -4.34
N ALA A 97 14.29 5.33 -4.86
CA ALA A 97 15.36 5.93 -4.06
C ALA A 97 14.86 6.96 -3.03
N ARG A 98 13.68 7.57 -3.23
CA ARG A 98 13.09 8.49 -2.25
C ARG A 98 12.40 7.71 -1.13
N VAL A 99 11.64 6.68 -1.46
CA VAL A 99 10.99 5.81 -0.47
C VAL A 99 12.03 5.08 0.37
N ALA A 100 13.07 4.51 -0.27
CA ALA A 100 14.17 3.83 0.42
C ALA A 100 14.89 4.74 1.43
N ARG A 101 15.07 6.03 1.12
CA ARG A 101 15.70 6.99 2.05
C ARG A 101 14.84 7.33 3.27
N ALA A 102 13.52 7.15 3.17
CA ALA A 102 12.60 7.34 4.28
C ALA A 102 12.44 6.07 5.14
N CYS A 103 12.96 4.94 4.67
CA CYS A 103 12.88 3.66 5.36
C CYS A 103 14.08 3.52 6.31
N VAL A 104 13.82 3.57 7.61
CA VAL A 104 14.83 3.47 8.65
C VAL A 104 14.41 2.36 9.60
N LEU A 105 15.30 1.39 9.81
CA LEU A 105 15.20 0.40 10.89
C LEU A 105 16.21 0.76 11.97
N ASP A 106 15.88 0.38 13.20
CA ASP A 106 16.78 0.49 14.32
C ASP A 106 17.82 -0.65 14.29
N GLU A 107 19.00 -0.41 14.88
CA GLU A 107 20.13 -1.35 14.83
C GLU A 107 19.76 -2.73 15.39
N SER A 108 18.94 -2.79 16.44
CA SER A 108 18.45 -4.05 17.01
C SER A 108 17.56 -4.85 16.06
N GLU A 109 16.78 -4.20 15.20
CA GLU A 109 15.94 -4.89 14.22
C GLU A 109 16.81 -5.51 13.12
N ILE A 110 17.82 -4.77 12.66
CA ILE A 110 18.81 -5.25 11.69
C ILE A 110 19.60 -6.43 12.27
N GLU A 111 20.07 -6.34 13.52
CA GLU A 111 20.77 -7.42 14.22
C GLU A 111 19.90 -8.68 14.40
N ALA A 112 18.58 -8.48 14.56
CA ALA A 112 17.61 -9.57 14.64
C ALA A 112 17.25 -10.19 13.27
N GLY A 113 17.87 -9.73 12.18
CA GLY A 113 17.67 -10.25 10.84
C GLY A 113 16.46 -9.66 10.11
N VAL A 114 15.86 -8.58 10.63
CA VAL A 114 14.79 -7.86 9.95
C VAL A 114 15.38 -7.07 8.78
N ARG A 115 14.80 -7.23 7.59
CA ARG A 115 15.20 -6.50 6.38
C ARG A 115 14.12 -5.53 5.95
N THR A 116 14.51 -4.47 5.26
CA THR A 116 13.57 -3.52 4.65
C THR A 116 13.19 -3.94 3.24
N VAL A 117 11.90 -3.88 2.93
CA VAL A 117 11.38 -3.83 1.55
C VAL A 117 10.64 -2.52 1.36
N THR A 118 10.87 -1.85 0.23
CA THR A 118 10.13 -0.65 -0.11
C THR A 118 9.22 -0.87 -1.30
N TRP A 119 7.97 -0.44 -1.19
CA TRP A 119 7.05 -0.33 -2.31
C TRP A 119 6.86 1.14 -2.65
N SER A 120 7.16 1.49 -3.88
CA SER A 120 6.95 2.84 -4.40
C SER A 120 5.79 2.85 -5.39
N PRO A 121 5.18 4.02 -5.64
CA PRO A 121 4.23 4.15 -6.73
C PRO A 121 4.87 3.75 -8.06
N THR A 122 4.06 3.14 -8.93
CA THR A 122 4.41 2.94 -10.34
C THR A 122 3.98 4.15 -11.15
N GLU A 123 4.49 4.32 -12.38
CA GLU A 123 3.99 5.39 -13.27
C GLU A 123 2.47 5.31 -13.49
N ARG A 124 1.94 4.09 -13.58
CA ARG A 124 0.49 3.85 -13.72
C ARG A 124 -0.28 4.27 -12.48
N SER A 125 0.12 3.80 -11.29
CA SER A 125 -0.59 4.19 -10.07
C SER A 125 -0.44 5.69 -9.81
N TRP A 126 0.70 6.29 -10.17
CA TRP A 126 0.92 7.72 -10.10
C TRP A 126 -0.05 8.51 -11.00
N SER A 127 -0.33 8.05 -12.22
CA SER A 127 -1.35 8.68 -13.07
C SER A 127 -2.76 8.58 -12.48
N ASP A 128 -3.01 7.58 -11.63
CA ASP A 128 -4.27 7.38 -10.91
C ASP A 128 -4.31 8.14 -9.56
N GLY A 129 -3.24 8.88 -9.23
CA GLY A 129 -3.17 9.73 -8.03
C GLY A 129 -2.41 9.12 -6.85
N ASP A 130 -1.77 7.97 -7.02
CA ASP A 130 -0.93 7.37 -5.98
C ASP A 130 0.31 8.23 -5.69
N ARG A 131 0.47 8.59 -4.42
CA ARG A 131 1.55 9.45 -3.90
C ARG A 131 2.15 8.86 -2.63
N VAL A 132 1.97 7.57 -2.35
CA VAL A 132 2.43 6.95 -1.10
C VAL A 132 3.41 5.84 -1.42
N GLY A 133 4.59 5.91 -0.82
CA GLY A 133 5.52 4.79 -0.73
C GLY A 133 5.40 4.12 0.64
N LEU A 134 5.64 2.82 0.69
CA LEU A 134 5.58 2.00 1.89
C LEU A 134 6.96 1.41 2.17
N CYS A 135 7.36 1.43 3.44
CA CYS A 135 8.52 0.74 3.98
C CYS A 135 8.01 -0.41 4.85
N LEU A 136 8.42 -1.62 4.52
CA LEU A 136 8.04 -2.84 5.20
C LEU A 136 9.25 -3.41 5.93
N ALA A 137 9.08 -3.71 7.21
CA ALA A 137 9.97 -4.57 7.97
C ALA A 137 9.60 -6.02 7.65
N VAL A 138 10.56 -6.81 7.18
CA VAL A 138 10.35 -8.18 6.68
C VAL A 138 11.24 -9.16 7.43
N VAL A 139 10.66 -10.28 7.82
CA VAL A 139 11.37 -11.42 8.41
C VAL A 139 11.37 -12.56 7.39
N ASP A 140 12.53 -12.93 6.86
CA ASP A 140 12.62 -13.97 5.84
C ASP A 140 12.13 -15.33 6.40
N GLY A 141 11.22 -15.98 5.67
CA GLY A 141 10.53 -17.19 6.13
C GLY A 141 9.28 -16.93 6.97
N GLY A 142 9.04 -15.66 7.35
CA GLY A 142 7.87 -15.18 8.07
C GLY A 142 7.67 -15.83 9.44
N GLY A 143 6.46 -15.73 9.98
CA GLY A 143 6.11 -16.29 11.28
C GLY A 143 6.22 -15.31 12.44
N VAL A 144 6.50 -14.02 12.18
CA VAL A 144 6.42 -12.99 13.21
C VAL A 144 4.98 -12.83 13.68
N THR A 145 4.80 -12.63 14.99
CA THR A 145 3.52 -12.25 15.61
C THR A 145 3.70 -10.98 16.44
N GLY A 146 2.66 -10.18 16.59
CA GLY A 146 2.74 -8.86 17.24
C GLY A 146 3.14 -7.76 16.27
N SER A 147 3.61 -6.62 16.79
CA SER A 147 3.96 -5.46 15.98
C SER A 147 5.34 -4.88 16.34
N PHE A 148 6.07 -4.47 15.30
CA PHE A 148 7.31 -3.70 15.42
C PHE A 148 7.06 -2.27 15.93
N LEU A 149 5.87 -1.71 15.70
CA LEU A 149 5.54 -0.33 16.06
C LEU A 149 5.29 -0.10 17.55
N ASP A 150 4.91 -1.15 18.29
CA ASP A 150 4.66 -1.10 19.73
C ASP A 150 5.60 -1.99 20.55
N GLY A 151 6.57 -2.63 19.89
CA GLY A 151 7.57 -3.49 20.52
C GLY A 151 7.03 -4.85 20.97
N THR A 152 5.88 -5.29 20.47
CA THR A 152 5.30 -6.61 20.76
C THR A 152 5.71 -7.69 19.75
N ALA A 153 6.49 -7.35 18.72
CA ALA A 153 6.97 -8.30 17.74
C ALA A 153 7.77 -9.45 18.37
N GLU A 154 7.31 -10.67 18.14
CA GLU A 154 7.96 -11.92 18.50
C GLU A 154 8.43 -12.62 17.21
N LEU A 155 9.73 -12.79 17.08
CA LEU A 155 10.36 -13.48 15.95
C LEU A 155 10.30 -15.01 16.16
N PRO A 156 10.19 -15.81 15.08
CA PRO A 156 10.12 -17.27 15.13
C PRO A 156 11.41 -17.95 15.61
#